data_AF-A0AAW1TD12-F1
#
_entry.id   AF-A0AAW1TD12-F1
#
_cell.length_a   1.000
_cell.length_b   1.000
_cell.length_c   1.000
_cell.angle_alpha   90.00
_cell.angle_beta   90.00
_cell.angle_gamma   90.00
#
_symmetry.space_group_name_H-M   'P 1'
#
loop_
_entity.id
_entity.type
_entity.pdbx_description
1 polymer ?
#
loop_
_entity_poly.entity_id
_entity_poly.type
_entity_poly.pdbx_seq_one_letter_code
_entity_poly.pdbx_strand_id
1 'polypeptide(L)'
;MLEQAGYKVLAGLCAAVASTAAVYQILAHLRNYNGPVFQRYIVRICFMAPVYAVASFFALLFTKQSIYINTFRDCYESWVIYNFMSLLLAYVGGPGAVEVKMQGYQLMPSWLHCTCCLPPMHVNGFFIRACKQGALQFVWLKPILAVLQVVLYSKNYYTEGYWGINNGYLWITIIYNITYTLALYALLSSTLALTTSWPPSNPLLNSSLSKLSFS
;
A
#
# COMPACT_ATOMS: atom_id res chain seq x y z
N MET A 1 -2.74 -8.46 -37.68
CA MET A 1 -1.95 -7.24 -37.37
C MET A 1 -2.82 -6.04 -37.02
N LEU A 2 -3.93 -5.76 -37.71
CA LEU A 2 -4.87 -4.68 -37.36
C LEU A 2 -5.52 -4.86 -35.96
N GLU A 3 -5.90 -6.09 -35.61
CA GLU A 3 -6.42 -6.43 -34.27
C GLU A 3 -5.42 -6.11 -33.14
N GLN A 4 -4.12 -6.24 -33.42
CA GLN A 4 -3.05 -6.01 -32.45
C GLN A 4 -2.78 -4.52 -32.22
N ALA A 5 -3.10 -3.68 -33.19
CA ALA A 5 -3.02 -2.22 -33.07
C ALA A 5 -4.25 -1.65 -32.35
N GLY A 6 -5.43 -2.24 -32.58
CA GLY A 6 -6.71 -1.79 -32.01
C GLY A 6 -6.71 -1.76 -30.48
N TYR A 7 -6.28 -2.84 -29.81
CA TYR A 7 -6.26 -2.88 -28.34
C TYR A 7 -5.26 -1.88 -27.74
N LYS A 8 -4.14 -1.58 -28.41
CA LYS A 8 -3.13 -0.63 -27.92
C LYS A 8 -3.66 0.79 -27.95
N VAL A 9 -4.37 1.17 -29.02
CA VAL A 9 -5.00 2.48 -29.14
C VAL A 9 -6.13 2.63 -28.12
N LEU A 10 -6.98 1.60 -27.97
CA LEU A 10 -8.05 1.60 -26.97
C LEU A 10 -7.51 1.68 -25.54
N ALA A 11 -6.46 0.92 -25.22
CA ALA A 11 -5.80 0.97 -23.92
C ALA A 11 -5.15 2.33 -23.65
N GLY A 12 -4.57 2.96 -24.68
CA GLY A 12 -3.99 4.31 -24.57
C GLY A 12 -5.04 5.39 -24.31
N LEU A 13 -6.18 5.33 -25.01
CA LEU A 13 -7.29 6.25 -24.76
C LEU A 13 -7.87 6.07 -23.35
N CYS A 14 -8.09 4.83 -22.92
CA CYS A 14 -8.58 4.53 -21.57
C CYS A 14 -7.59 5.01 -20.50
N ALA A 15 -6.29 4.74 -20.67
CA ALA A 15 -5.25 5.21 -19.77
C ALA A 15 -5.19 6.74 -19.72
N ALA A 16 -5.30 7.43 -20.86
CA ALA A 16 -5.31 8.90 -20.90
C ALA A 16 -6.54 9.50 -20.18
N VAL A 17 -7.73 8.92 -20.37
CA VAL A 17 -8.95 9.34 -19.66
C VAL A 17 -8.80 9.09 -18.15
N ALA A 18 -8.29 7.92 -17.75
CA ALA A 18 -8.07 7.60 -16.34
C ALA A 18 -7.04 8.54 -15.69
N SER A 19 -5.92 8.81 -16.37
CA SER A 19 -4.89 9.74 -15.89
C SER A 19 -5.40 11.17 -15.77
N THR A 20 -6.15 11.66 -16.76
CA THR A 20 -6.72 13.02 -16.72
C THR A 20 -7.77 13.15 -15.62
N ALA A 21 -8.68 12.19 -15.48
CA ALA A 21 -9.66 12.18 -14.39
C ALA A 21 -9.00 12.15 -13.00
N ALA A 22 -7.94 11.36 -12.82
CA ALA A 22 -7.18 11.33 -11.57
C ALA A 22 -6.46 12.66 -11.29
N VAL A 23 -5.87 13.28 -12.31
CA VAL A 23 -5.26 14.62 -12.18
C VAL A 23 -6.31 15.66 -11.80
N TYR A 24 -7.51 15.61 -12.38
CA TYR A 24 -8.61 16.48 -11.99
C TYR A 24 -9.00 16.30 -10.51
N GLN A 25 -9.08 15.06 -10.01
CA GLN A 25 -9.36 14.80 -8.59
C GLN A 25 -8.27 15.36 -7.66
N ILE A 26 -7.00 15.20 -8.05
CA ILE A 26 -5.87 15.74 -7.27
C ILE A 26 -5.92 17.27 -7.25
N LEU A 27 -6.16 17.91 -8.39
CA LEU A 27 -6.26 19.37 -8.49
C LEU A 27 -7.45 19.92 -7.70
N ALA A 28 -8.59 19.23 -7.73
CA ALA A 28 -9.76 19.60 -6.93
C ALA A 28 -9.47 19.55 -5.43
N HIS A 29 -8.77 18.51 -4.95
CA HIS A 29 -8.31 18.45 -3.58
C HIS A 29 -7.36 19.61 -3.26
N LEU A 30 -6.35 19.84 -4.10
CA LEU A 30 -5.36 20.91 -3.91
C LEU A 30 -5.98 22.32 -3.87
N ARG A 31 -7.11 22.55 -4.56
CA ARG A 31 -7.80 23.84 -4.60
C ARG A 31 -8.52 24.19 -3.30
N ASN A 32 -8.92 23.21 -2.49
CA ASN A 32 -9.55 23.42 -1.18
C ASN A 32 -8.60 23.00 -0.05
N TYR A 33 -7.50 23.75 0.12
CA TYR A 33 -6.34 23.37 0.92
C TYR A 33 -6.53 23.62 2.44
N ASN A 34 -7.36 22.80 3.10
CA ASN A 34 -7.56 22.86 4.55
C ASN A 34 -6.76 21.74 5.24
N GLY A 35 -5.62 22.07 5.85
CA GLY A 35 -4.79 21.13 6.61
C GLY A 35 -3.60 20.56 5.81
N PRO A 36 -2.49 21.31 5.65
CA PRO A 36 -1.34 20.95 4.79
C PRO A 36 -0.73 19.57 5.07
N VAL A 37 -0.75 19.13 6.33
CA VAL A 37 -0.08 17.88 6.74
C VAL A 37 -0.86 16.66 6.24
N PHE A 38 -2.17 16.61 6.52
CA PHE A 38 -3.04 15.49 6.12
C PHE A 38 -3.16 15.39 4.60
N GLN A 39 -3.39 16.53 3.98
CA GLN A 39 -3.63 16.60 2.55
C GLN A 39 -2.42 16.17 1.72
N ARG A 40 -1.20 16.44 2.18
CA ARG A 40 0.03 15.95 1.52
C ARG A 40 0.09 14.42 1.47
N TYR A 41 -0.33 13.72 2.52
CA TYR A 41 -0.36 12.25 2.50
C TYR A 41 -1.48 11.72 1.59
N ILE A 42 -2.68 12.32 1.65
CA ILE A 42 -3.81 11.93 0.81
C ILE A 42 -3.48 12.10 -0.68
N VAL A 43 -2.89 13.23 -1.07
CA VAL A 43 -2.47 13.48 -2.46
C VAL A 43 -1.47 12.44 -2.94
N ARG A 44 -0.51 12.03 -2.09
CA ARG A 44 0.44 10.95 -2.43
C ARG A 44 -0.25 9.60 -2.65
N ILE A 45 -1.29 9.28 -1.87
CA ILE A 45 -2.06 8.03 -2.03
C ILE A 45 -2.89 8.09 -3.31
N CYS A 46 -3.59 9.20 -3.57
CA CYS A 46 -4.38 9.39 -4.80
C CYS A 46 -3.53 9.35 -6.08
N PHE A 47 -2.24 9.74 -5.98
CA PHE A 47 -1.31 9.68 -7.11
C PHE A 47 -0.96 8.24 -7.54
N MET A 48 -1.38 7.21 -6.79
CA MET A 48 -1.29 5.80 -7.20
C MET A 48 -2.10 5.51 -8.47
N ALA A 49 -3.36 5.94 -8.54
CA ALA A 49 -4.23 5.65 -9.67
C ALA A 49 -3.64 6.08 -11.04
N PRO A 50 -3.14 7.32 -11.22
CA PRO A 50 -2.56 7.73 -12.50
C PRO A 50 -1.23 7.02 -12.79
N VAL A 51 -0.39 6.76 -11.79
CA VAL A 51 0.86 6.00 -11.96
C VAL A 51 0.57 4.60 -12.50
N TYR A 52 -0.47 3.95 -12.00
CA TYR A 52 -0.89 2.62 -12.46
C TYR A 52 -1.44 2.63 -13.88
N ALA A 53 -2.25 3.64 -14.22
CA ALA A 53 -2.78 3.79 -15.58
C ALA A 53 -1.64 3.96 -16.60
N VAL A 54 -0.68 4.85 -16.31
CA VAL A 54 0.48 5.11 -17.17
C VAL A 54 1.39 3.88 -17.25
N ALA A 55 1.73 3.27 -16.11
CA ALA A 55 2.57 2.08 -16.07
C ALA A 55 1.93 0.91 -16.84
N SER A 56 0.60 0.75 -16.77
CA SER A 56 -0.11 -0.32 -17.50
C SER A 56 -0.08 -0.08 -19.00
N PHE A 57 -0.23 1.17 -19.44
CA PHE A 57 -0.07 1.52 -20.84
C PHE A 57 1.35 1.24 -21.36
N PHE A 58 2.38 1.65 -20.62
CA PHE A 58 3.77 1.38 -21.01
C PHE A 58 4.13 -0.12 -20.99
N ALA A 59 3.59 -0.89 -20.04
CA ALA A 59 3.79 -2.34 -20.00
C ALA A 59 3.19 -3.06 -21.22
N LEU A 60 2.10 -2.54 -21.79
CA LEU A 60 1.49 -3.05 -23.03
C LEU A 60 2.28 -2.66 -24.29
N LEU A 61 2.91 -1.49 -24.30
CA LEU A 61 3.75 -1.05 -25.43
C LEU A 61 5.10 -1.78 -25.46
N PHE A 62 5.70 -1.99 -24.29
CA PHE A 62 7.05 -2.51 -24.13
C PHE A 62 7.06 -3.80 -23.32
N THR A 63 6.56 -4.89 -23.92
CA THR A 63 6.46 -6.20 -23.26
C THR A 63 7.82 -6.78 -22.85
N LYS A 64 8.93 -6.41 -23.51
CA LYS A 64 10.28 -6.83 -23.12
C LYS A 64 10.82 -6.08 -21.88
N GLN A 65 10.26 -4.91 -21.58
CA GLN A 65 10.66 -4.05 -20.46
C GLN A 65 9.60 -4.05 -19.34
N SER A 66 8.57 -4.89 -19.45
CA SER A 66 7.47 -4.99 -18.50
C SER A 66 7.96 -5.29 -17.09
N ILE A 67 9.03 -6.09 -16.94
CA ILE A 67 9.66 -6.44 -15.66
C ILE A 67 10.07 -5.17 -14.90
N TYR A 68 10.79 -4.26 -15.56
CA TYR A 68 11.25 -3.01 -14.95
C TYR A 68 10.09 -2.07 -14.58
N ILE A 69 9.06 -2.01 -15.44
CA ILE A 69 7.87 -1.18 -15.21
C ILE A 69 7.06 -1.71 -14.01
N ASN A 70 6.90 -3.04 -13.92
CA ASN A 70 6.23 -3.69 -12.80
C ASN A 70 7.02 -3.52 -11.50
N THR A 71 8.35 -3.64 -11.53
CA THR A 71 9.21 -3.33 -10.38
C THR A 71 8.98 -1.91 -9.84
N PHE A 72 8.89 -0.91 -10.72
CA PHE A 72 8.63 0.47 -10.30
C PHE A 72 7.25 0.61 -9.65
N ARG A 73 6.23 -0.03 -10.23
CA ARG A 73 4.87 -0.08 -9.67
C ARG A 73 4.87 -0.71 -8.29
N ASP A 74 5.56 -1.83 -8.12
CA ASP A 74 5.63 -2.55 -6.85
C ASP A 74 6.29 -1.70 -5.75
N CYS A 75 7.35 -0.96 -6.07
CA CYS A 75 7.99 -0.01 -5.14
C CYS A 75 7.05 1.15 -4.75
N TYR A 76 6.18 1.58 -5.66
CA TYR A 76 5.21 2.63 -5.36
C TYR A 76 4.14 2.14 -4.37
N GLU A 77 3.70 0.89 -4.46
CA GLU A 77 2.75 0.30 -3.49
C GLU A 77 3.25 0.39 -2.07
N SER A 78 4.51 0.00 -1.83
CA SER A 78 5.06 0.01 -0.49
C SER A 78 5.18 1.44 0.05
N TRP A 79 5.55 2.39 -0.80
CA TRP A 79 5.54 3.81 -0.48
C TRP A 79 4.13 4.30 -0.07
N VAL A 80 3.09 3.90 -0.79
CA VAL A 80 1.70 4.29 -0.49
C VAL A 80 1.26 3.75 0.88
N ILE A 81 1.54 2.48 1.19
CA ILE A 81 1.22 1.86 2.48
C ILE A 81 1.88 2.63 3.63
N TYR A 82 3.14 3.05 3.48
CA TYR A 82 3.83 3.87 4.48
C TYR A 82 3.20 5.27 4.66
N ASN A 83 2.78 5.91 3.56
CA ASN A 83 2.09 7.20 3.64
C ASN A 83 0.72 7.06 4.29
N PHE A 84 -0.01 5.97 4.05
CA PHE A 84 -1.28 5.69 4.70
C PHE A 84 -1.13 5.53 6.21
N MET A 85 -0.17 4.73 6.65
CA MET A 85 0.11 4.57 8.08
C MET A 85 0.57 5.90 8.72
N SER A 86 1.34 6.72 7.99
CA SER A 86 1.75 8.05 8.46
C SER A 86 0.57 9.04 8.55
N LEU A 87 -0.39 8.95 7.63
CA LEU A 87 -1.64 9.71 7.66
C LEU A 87 -2.47 9.36 8.89
N LEU A 88 -2.63 8.06 9.16
CA LEU A 88 -3.31 7.53 10.34
C LEU A 88 -2.69 8.08 11.64
N LEU A 89 -1.36 8.07 11.75
CA LEU A 89 -0.65 8.64 12.90
C LEU A 89 -0.80 10.16 13.02
N ALA A 90 -0.81 10.87 11.88
CA ALA A 90 -1.04 12.29 11.87
C ALA A 90 -2.42 12.62 12.43
N TYR A 91 -3.46 11.84 12.08
CA TYR A 91 -4.83 12.09 12.55
C TYR A 91 -4.94 12.08 14.08
N VAL A 92 -4.19 11.23 14.79
CA VAL A 92 -4.23 11.16 16.27
C VAL A 92 -3.65 12.39 16.97
N GLY A 93 -2.84 13.18 16.26
CA GLY A 93 -2.02 14.25 16.84
C GLY A 93 -0.52 13.92 16.85
N GLY A 94 -0.07 12.92 16.10
CA GLY A 94 1.34 12.56 15.97
C GLY A 94 1.86 11.60 17.05
N PRO A 95 3.14 11.18 16.97
CA PRO A 95 3.68 10.05 17.73
C PRO A 95 3.65 10.24 19.26
N GLY A 96 3.72 11.49 19.77
CA GLY A 96 3.65 11.78 21.20
C GLY A 96 2.23 11.75 21.77
N ALA A 97 1.23 12.23 21.03
CA ALA A 97 -0.17 12.23 21.46
C ALA A 97 -0.76 10.80 21.45
N VAL A 98 -0.27 9.95 20.54
CA VAL A 98 -0.63 8.53 20.45
C VAL A 98 -0.25 7.78 21.72
N GLU A 99 0.96 8.01 22.25
CA GLU A 99 1.46 7.30 23.44
C GLU A 99 0.64 7.62 24.70
N VAL A 100 0.16 8.87 24.82
CA VAL A 100 -0.68 9.30 25.94
C VAL A 100 -2.14 8.86 25.79
N LYS A 101 -2.72 8.93 24.57
CA LYS A 101 -4.12 8.55 24.33
C LYS A 101 -4.37 7.05 24.33
N MET A 102 -3.36 6.24 24.03
CA MET A 102 -3.52 4.79 23.91
C MET A 102 -3.16 4.01 25.18
N GLN A 103 -2.67 4.68 26.24
CA GLN A 103 -2.43 4.04 27.54
C GLN A 103 -3.71 3.39 28.09
N GLY A 104 -3.69 2.06 28.21
CA GLY A 104 -4.80 1.27 28.79
C GLY A 104 -5.75 0.62 27.76
N TYR A 105 -5.61 0.91 26.46
CA TYR A 105 -6.42 0.26 25.42
C TYR A 105 -5.86 -1.13 25.05
N GLN A 106 -6.75 -2.11 24.94
CA GLN A 106 -6.43 -3.47 24.49
C GLN A 106 -7.20 -3.78 23.20
N LEU A 107 -6.51 -4.33 22.20
CA LEU A 107 -7.20 -4.93 21.06
C LEU A 107 -7.74 -6.29 21.48
N MET A 108 -9.06 -6.46 21.44
CA MET A 108 -9.69 -7.76 21.66
C MET A 108 -9.43 -8.68 20.46
N PRO A 109 -8.99 -9.93 20.68
CA PRO A 109 -8.77 -10.88 19.60
C PRO A 109 -10.09 -11.22 18.93
N SER A 110 -10.10 -11.19 17.59
CA SER A 110 -11.27 -11.53 16.80
C SER A 110 -10.88 -12.40 15.60
N TRP A 111 -11.80 -13.29 15.23
CA TRP A 111 -11.63 -14.27 14.15
C TRP A 111 -11.52 -13.59 12.78
N LEU A 112 -12.27 -12.49 12.60
CA LEU A 112 -12.26 -11.67 11.38
C LEU A 112 -10.91 -10.97 11.13
N HIS A 113 -10.17 -10.65 12.20
CA HIS A 113 -8.89 -9.94 12.11
C HIS A 113 -7.67 -10.89 12.12
N CYS A 114 -7.90 -12.19 11.90
CA CYS A 114 -6.87 -13.24 11.90
C CYS A 114 -6.02 -13.28 13.19
N THR A 115 -6.59 -12.76 14.29
CA THR A 115 -5.96 -12.66 15.62
C THR A 115 -6.35 -13.79 16.56
N CYS A 116 -7.07 -14.82 16.10
CA CYS A 116 -7.60 -15.87 16.97
C CYS A 116 -6.53 -16.62 17.79
N CYS A 117 -5.28 -16.61 17.34
CA CYS A 117 -4.15 -17.24 18.02
C CYS A 117 -3.18 -16.24 18.68
N LEU A 118 -3.41 -14.92 18.56
CA LEU A 118 -2.54 -13.91 19.16
C LEU A 118 -3.05 -13.49 20.54
N PRO A 119 -2.17 -13.39 21.56
CA PRO A 119 -2.54 -12.85 22.86
C PRO A 119 -3.03 -11.40 22.73
N PRO A 120 -3.90 -10.92 23.65
CA PRO A 120 -4.41 -9.55 23.63
C PRO A 120 -3.24 -8.56 23.57
N MET A 121 -3.10 -7.86 22.44
CA MET A 121 -2.03 -6.89 22.25
C MET A 121 -2.42 -5.57 22.89
N HIS A 122 -1.59 -5.14 23.85
CA HIS A 122 -1.70 -3.82 24.45
C HIS A 122 -1.28 -2.77 23.44
N VAL A 123 -2.14 -1.78 23.21
CA VAL A 123 -1.88 -0.66 22.30
C VAL A 123 -0.97 0.35 23.00
N ASN A 124 0.29 -0.02 23.18
CA ASN A 124 1.28 0.86 23.78
C ASN A 124 2.01 1.68 22.69
N GLY A 125 2.68 2.77 23.07
CA GLY A 125 3.53 3.53 22.15
C GLY A 125 4.60 2.66 21.45
N PHE A 126 5.06 1.60 22.14
CA PHE A 126 5.94 0.59 21.55
C PHE A 126 5.30 -0.17 20.38
N PHE A 127 4.03 -0.57 20.50
CA PHE A 127 3.30 -1.29 19.45
C PHE A 127 3.22 -0.44 18.18
N ILE A 128 2.87 0.84 18.32
CA ILE A 128 2.81 1.78 17.19
C ILE A 128 4.19 2.00 16.56
N ARG A 129 5.24 2.12 17.37
CA ARG A 129 6.62 2.20 16.87
C ARG A 129 7.03 0.93 16.13
N ALA A 130 6.64 -0.25 16.63
CA ALA A 130 6.89 -1.54 15.99
C ALA A 130 6.13 -1.67 14.66
N CYS A 131 4.85 -1.30 14.60
CA CYS A 131 4.09 -1.23 13.35
C CYS A 131 4.77 -0.31 12.33
N LYS A 132 5.25 0.86 12.79
CA LYS A 132 6.00 1.80 11.93
C LYS A 132 7.30 1.22 11.41
N GLN A 133 8.05 0.54 12.27
CA GLN A 133 9.29 -0.13 11.89
C GLN A 133 9.01 -1.28 10.91
N GLY A 134 7.97 -2.07 11.13
CA GLY A 134 7.55 -3.16 10.23
C GLY A 134 7.13 -2.66 8.85
N ALA A 135 6.33 -1.58 8.80
CA ALA A 135 5.97 -0.94 7.53
C ALA A 135 7.21 -0.41 6.80
N LEU A 136 8.17 0.18 7.52
CA LEU A 136 9.42 0.65 6.94
C LEU A 136 10.29 -0.51 6.43
N GLN A 137 10.37 -1.62 7.16
CA GLN A 137 11.07 -2.83 6.72
C GLN A 137 10.48 -3.35 5.41
N PHE A 138 9.15 -3.40 5.30
CA PHE A 138 8.47 -3.79 4.05
C PHE A 138 8.82 -2.86 2.87
N VAL A 139 8.86 -1.54 3.10
CA VAL A 139 9.24 -0.55 2.08
C VAL A 139 10.64 -0.82 1.54
N TRP A 140 11.60 -1.13 2.40
CA TRP A 140 12.98 -1.42 1.99
C TRP A 140 13.15 -2.82 1.39
N LEU A 141 12.38 -3.79 1.85
CA LEU A 141 12.47 -5.17 1.37
C LEU A 141 12.03 -5.29 -0.09
N LYS A 142 11.06 -4.47 -0.55
CA LYS A 142 10.60 -4.49 -1.95
C LYS A 142 11.71 -4.14 -2.96
N PRO A 143 12.45 -3.02 -2.84
CA PRO A 143 13.62 -2.73 -3.68
C PRO A 143 14.68 -3.83 -3.65
N ILE A 144 14.92 -4.45 -2.49
CA ILE A 144 15.89 -5.54 -2.36
C ILE A 144 15.42 -6.76 -3.15
N LEU A 145 14.15 -7.14 -3.02
CA LEU A 145 13.55 -8.23 -3.81
C LEU A 145 13.59 -7.91 -5.31
N ALA A 146 13.35 -6.67 -5.71
CA ALA A 146 13.44 -6.24 -7.09
C ALA A 146 14.87 -6.36 -7.67
N VAL A 147 15.89 -5.91 -6.93
CA VAL A 147 17.29 -6.10 -7.32
C VAL A 147 17.62 -7.58 -7.43
N LEU A 148 17.16 -8.39 -6.47
CA LEU A 148 17.33 -9.84 -6.50
C LEU A 148 16.69 -10.47 -7.75
N GLN A 149 15.48 -10.05 -8.13
CA GLN A 149 14.80 -10.50 -9.35
C GLN A 149 15.64 -10.21 -10.59
N VAL A 150 16.16 -8.98 -10.74
CA VAL A 150 17.00 -8.59 -11.89
C VAL A 150 18.30 -9.40 -11.94
N VAL A 151 18.92 -9.66 -10.78
CA VAL A 151 20.14 -10.48 -10.68
C VAL A 151 19.88 -11.94 -11.01
N LEU A 152 18.76 -12.51 -10.58
CA LEU A 152 18.40 -13.90 -10.91
C LEU A 152 17.97 -14.04 -12.37
N TYR A 153 17.33 -13.01 -12.92
CA TYR A 153 16.97 -12.94 -14.34
C TYR A 153 18.21 -12.95 -15.23
N SER A 154 19.24 -12.14 -14.90
CA SER A 154 20.49 -12.14 -15.67
C SER A 154 21.25 -13.46 -15.62
N LYS A 155 21.07 -14.25 -14.56
CA LYS A 155 21.66 -15.59 -14.40
C LYS A 155 20.79 -16.73 -14.97
N ASN A 156 19.66 -16.45 -15.63
CA ASN A 156 18.70 -17.42 -16.17
C ASN A 156 18.08 -18.38 -15.12
N TYR A 157 18.12 -18.03 -13.83
CA TYR A 157 17.46 -18.79 -12.74
C TYR A 157 16.09 -18.21 -12.35
N TYR A 158 15.62 -17.21 -13.08
CA TYR A 158 14.32 -16.56 -12.89
C TYR A 158 13.55 -16.56 -14.20
N THR A 159 12.57 -17.46 -14.28
CA THR A 159 11.57 -17.50 -15.36
C THR A 159 10.23 -17.11 -14.77
N GLU A 160 9.68 -15.99 -15.23
CA GLU A 160 8.37 -15.50 -14.77
C GLU A 160 7.27 -16.54 -15.02
N GLY A 161 6.42 -16.76 -14.01
CA GLY A 161 5.27 -17.67 -14.10
C GLY A 161 5.57 -19.16 -13.98
N TYR A 162 6.85 -19.57 -13.86
CA TYR A 162 7.20 -20.97 -13.66
C TYR A 162 7.32 -21.32 -12.17
N TRP A 163 6.43 -22.19 -11.69
CA TRP A 163 6.30 -22.60 -10.28
C TRP A 163 7.15 -23.82 -9.90
N GLY A 164 8.44 -23.82 -10.26
CA GLY A 164 9.38 -24.88 -9.86
C GLY A 164 10.19 -24.52 -8.62
N ILE A 165 10.51 -25.51 -7.80
CA ILE A 165 11.35 -25.35 -6.59
C ILE A 165 12.76 -24.83 -6.93
N ASN A 166 13.28 -25.23 -8.11
CA ASN A 166 14.59 -24.82 -8.62
C ASN A 166 14.59 -23.39 -9.22
N ASN A 167 13.42 -22.74 -9.34
CA ASN A 167 13.31 -21.41 -9.91
C ASN A 167 13.15 -20.34 -8.82
N GLY A 168 13.86 -19.23 -8.98
CA GLY A 168 13.81 -18.11 -8.04
C GLY A 168 12.43 -17.45 -7.93
N TYR A 169 11.59 -17.60 -8.97
CA TYR A 169 10.24 -17.02 -9.02
C TYR A 169 9.36 -17.48 -7.85
N LEU A 170 9.38 -18.78 -7.52
CA LEU A 170 8.56 -19.34 -6.43
C LEU A 170 8.95 -18.74 -5.08
N TRP A 171 10.24 -18.74 -4.76
CA TRP A 171 10.75 -18.25 -3.47
C TRP A 171 10.51 -16.76 -3.27
N ILE A 172 10.77 -15.96 -4.31
CA ILE A 172 10.52 -14.52 -4.28
C ILE A 172 9.03 -14.25 -4.08
N THR A 173 8.16 -15.01 -4.74
CA THR A 173 6.71 -14.87 -4.61
C THR A 173 6.23 -15.23 -3.20
N ILE A 174 6.76 -16.28 -2.58
CA ILE A 174 6.42 -16.62 -1.18
C ILE A 174 6.85 -15.51 -0.22
N ILE A 175 8.10 -15.05 -0.30
CA ILE A 175 8.61 -13.98 0.55
C ILE A 175 7.78 -12.71 0.36
N TYR A 176 7.45 -12.37 -0.90
CA TYR A 176 6.61 -11.24 -1.24
C TYR A 176 5.23 -11.31 -0.55
N ASN A 177 4.53 -12.45 -0.69
CA ASN A 177 3.19 -12.63 -0.11
C ASN A 177 3.21 -12.56 1.43
N ILE A 178 4.21 -13.17 2.07
CA ILE A 178 4.36 -13.12 3.54
C ILE A 178 4.57 -11.68 3.98
N THR A 179 5.47 -10.95 3.32
CA THR A 179 5.80 -9.58 3.70
C THR A 179 4.60 -8.64 3.46
N TYR A 180 3.86 -8.84 2.36
CA TYR A 180 2.66 -8.08 2.06
C TYR A 180 1.55 -8.31 3.10
N THR A 181 1.34 -9.57 3.50
CA THR A 181 0.37 -9.94 4.53
C THR A 181 0.74 -9.29 5.88
N LEU A 182 2.01 -9.32 6.27
CA LEU A 182 2.50 -8.66 7.48
C LEU A 182 2.31 -7.13 7.43
N ALA A 183 2.57 -6.50 6.28
CA ALA A 183 2.42 -5.07 6.11
C ALA A 183 0.95 -4.63 6.20
N LEU A 184 0.04 -5.34 5.53
CA LEU A 184 -1.40 -5.09 5.61
C LEU A 184 -1.92 -5.36 7.03
N TYR A 185 -1.42 -6.40 7.69
CA TYR A 185 -1.78 -6.69 9.07
C TYR A 185 -1.36 -5.57 10.04
N ALA A 186 -0.15 -5.02 9.90
CA ALA A 186 0.31 -3.88 10.68
C ALA A 186 -0.55 -2.63 10.42
N LEU A 187 -0.96 -2.41 9.17
CA LEU A 187 -1.83 -1.31 8.79
C LEU A 187 -3.25 -1.47 9.36
N LEU A 188 -3.83 -2.67 9.25
CA LEU A 188 -5.15 -3.01 9.79
C LEU A 188 -5.17 -2.84 11.31
N SER A 189 -4.20 -3.43 12.01
CA SER A 189 -4.10 -3.32 13.46
C SER A 189 -3.91 -1.87 13.93
N SER A 190 -3.13 -1.06 13.21
CA SER A 190 -3.03 0.37 13.49
C SER A 190 -4.37 1.09 13.28
N THR A 191 -5.13 0.76 12.23
CA THR A 191 -6.45 1.36 11.97
C THR A 191 -7.46 1.02 13.05
N LEU A 192 -7.47 -0.22 13.55
CA LEU A 192 -8.35 -0.65 14.63
C LEU A 192 -8.00 -0.03 15.99
N ALA A 193 -6.70 0.07 16.29
CA ALA A 193 -6.23 0.78 17.48
C ALA A 193 -6.69 2.24 17.47
N LEU A 194 -6.73 2.84 16.29
CA LEU A 194 -7.21 4.21 16.12
C LEU A 194 -8.71 4.29 16.34
N THR A 195 -9.51 3.54 15.58
CA THR A 195 -10.98 3.61 15.65
C THR A 195 -11.55 3.35 17.04
N THR A 196 -10.89 2.51 17.84
CA THR A 196 -11.30 2.24 19.24
C THR A 196 -10.94 3.36 20.21
N SER A 197 -9.94 4.19 19.91
CA SER A 197 -9.48 5.30 20.76
C SER A 197 -10.25 6.62 20.59
N TRP A 198 -11.03 6.78 19.52
CA TRP A 198 -11.75 8.02 19.24
C TRP A 198 -13.09 8.07 19.98
N PRO A 199 -13.48 9.22 20.59
CA PRO A 199 -14.81 9.37 21.16
C PRO A 199 -15.90 9.25 20.07
N PRO A 200 -17.10 8.74 20.40
CA PRO A 200 -18.16 8.43 19.43
C PRO A 200 -18.80 9.64 18.73
N SER A 201 -18.26 10.85 18.87
CA SER A 201 -18.92 12.11 18.50
C SER A 201 -18.98 12.41 16.99
N ASN A 202 -18.31 11.64 16.13
CA ASN A 202 -18.41 11.78 14.67
C ASN A 202 -18.69 10.41 13.99
N PRO A 203 -19.96 9.97 13.93
CA PRO A 203 -20.33 8.65 13.39
C PRO A 203 -19.95 8.46 11.91
N LEU A 204 -19.92 9.55 11.13
CA LEU A 204 -19.54 9.53 9.72
C LEU A 204 -18.08 9.13 9.52
N LEU A 205 -17.15 9.62 10.37
CA LEU A 205 -15.72 9.36 10.21
C LEU A 205 -15.35 7.92 10.61
N ASN A 206 -15.95 7.41 11.68
CA ASN A 206 -15.81 6.02 12.12
C ASN A 206 -16.37 5.06 11.05
N SER A 207 -17.52 5.40 10.44
CA SER A 207 -18.09 4.62 9.35
C SER A 207 -17.26 4.67 8.05
N SER A 208 -16.56 5.78 7.78
CA SER A 208 -15.69 5.88 6.60
C SER A 208 -14.34 5.19 6.79
N LEU A 209 -13.77 5.19 8.00
CA LEU A 209 -12.52 4.49 8.28
C LEU A 209 -12.71 2.98 8.36
N SER A 210 -13.85 2.50 8.87
CA SER A 210 -14.20 1.08 8.78
C SER A 210 -14.44 0.64 7.33
N LYS A 211 -15.04 1.48 6.49
CA LYS A 211 -15.21 1.22 5.05
C LYS A 211 -13.90 1.30 4.25
N LEU A 212 -12.97 2.20 4.59
CA LEU A 212 -11.65 2.30 3.97
C LEU A 212 -10.73 1.11 4.29
N SER A 213 -11.01 0.37 5.36
CA SER A 213 -10.28 -0.88 5.66
C SER A 213 -10.72 -2.06 4.80
N PHE A 214 -11.82 -1.94 4.05
CA PHE A 214 -12.43 -3.01 3.26
C PHE A 214 -12.56 -2.67 1.75
N SER A 215 -11.97 -1.57 1.29
CA SER A 215 -11.85 -1.24 -0.14
C SER A 215 -10.39 -1.15 -0.55
#